data_AF-A0A929FIE3-F1
#
_entry.id   AF-A0A929FIE3-F1
#
_cell.length_a   1.000
_cell.length_b   1.000
_cell.length_c   1.000
_cell.angle_alpha   90.00
_cell.angle_beta   90.00
_cell.angle_gamma   90.00
#
_symmetry.space_group_name_H-M   'P 1'
#
loop_
_entity.id
_entity.type
_entity.pdbx_description
1 polymer ?
#
loop_
_entity_poly.entity_id
_entity_poly.type
_entity_poly.pdbx_seq_one_letter_code
_entity_poly.pdbx_strand_id
1 'polypeptide(L)'
;MARMDDETLAAQFAQTKDLMDLCTSEAWVRQSAQLETAVEGQVEAGTPMQDYARFVDGLTVEHVQHLRRTMRIQSLLFTSLQRWIASWNLGAGFEETYTLARQLIRAHLSQIDPAHPSHIDRLLAENPGASGITPAQQQQAIALLSQWLTSDDWQALADVAARSVSSHVLKAKQAVSDV
;
A
#
# COMPACT_ATOMS: atom_id res chain seq x y z
N MET A 1 -16.77 -33.81 -15.18
CA MET A 1 -16.81 -32.37 -15.52
C MET A 1 -17.34 -31.64 -14.29
N ALA A 2 -16.44 -31.12 -13.46
CA ALA A 2 -16.77 -30.28 -12.32
C ALA A 2 -16.08 -28.95 -12.57
N ARG A 3 -16.86 -28.00 -13.09
CA ARG A 3 -16.48 -26.61 -13.28
C ARG A 3 -16.24 -26.05 -11.87
N MET A 4 -15.11 -25.43 -11.64
CA MET A 4 -14.86 -24.74 -10.38
C MET A 4 -15.92 -23.65 -10.22
N ASP A 5 -16.45 -23.54 -9.02
CA ASP A 5 -17.46 -22.55 -8.66
C ASP A 5 -16.75 -21.21 -8.50
N ASP A 6 -16.79 -20.39 -9.55
CA ASP A 6 -16.18 -19.05 -9.63
C ASP A 6 -16.56 -18.18 -8.41
N GLU A 7 -17.67 -18.48 -7.74
CA GLU A 7 -18.11 -17.86 -6.49
C GLU A 7 -17.13 -18.09 -5.32
N THR A 8 -16.52 -19.28 -5.22
CA THR A 8 -15.60 -19.62 -4.12
C THR A 8 -14.27 -18.86 -4.24
N LEU A 9 -13.77 -18.68 -5.46
CA LEU A 9 -12.55 -17.91 -5.72
C LEU A 9 -12.76 -16.40 -5.55
N ALA A 10 -13.91 -15.89 -6.02
CA ALA A 10 -14.27 -14.50 -5.80
C ALA A 10 -14.41 -14.18 -4.29
N ALA A 11 -14.96 -15.11 -3.51
CA ALA A 11 -15.07 -14.97 -2.05
C ALA A 11 -13.70 -14.94 -1.35
N GLN A 12 -12.75 -15.81 -1.76
CA GLN A 12 -11.41 -15.84 -1.18
C GLN A 12 -10.62 -14.57 -1.52
N PHE A 13 -10.65 -14.12 -2.77
CA PHE A 13 -9.99 -12.87 -3.17
C PHE A 13 -10.62 -11.63 -2.50
N ALA A 14 -11.95 -11.61 -2.35
CA ALA A 14 -12.64 -10.54 -1.63
C ALA A 14 -12.23 -10.49 -0.14
N GLN A 15 -11.87 -11.63 0.45
CA GLN A 15 -11.51 -11.74 1.86
C GLN A 15 -10.04 -11.38 2.13
N THR A 16 -9.09 -11.86 1.32
CA THR A 16 -7.65 -11.66 1.59
C THR A 16 -7.04 -10.50 0.82
N LYS A 17 -7.63 -10.11 -0.32
CA LYS A 17 -7.09 -9.12 -1.27
C LYS A 17 -5.64 -9.39 -1.69
N ASP A 18 -5.16 -10.62 -1.50
CA ASP A 18 -3.82 -11.05 -1.89
C ASP A 18 -3.92 -11.97 -3.10
N LEU A 19 -3.26 -11.57 -4.19
CA LEU A 19 -3.21 -12.34 -5.43
C LEU A 19 -2.35 -13.61 -5.29
N MET A 20 -1.46 -13.65 -4.29
CA MET A 20 -0.54 -14.77 -4.08
C MET A 20 -1.26 -16.04 -3.61
N ASP A 21 -2.45 -15.91 -3.01
CA ASP A 21 -3.26 -17.06 -2.59
C ASP A 21 -3.73 -17.89 -3.79
N LEU A 22 -3.99 -17.24 -4.94
CA LEU A 22 -4.42 -17.91 -6.18
C LEU A 22 -3.32 -18.81 -6.77
N CYS A 23 -2.05 -18.43 -6.58
CA CYS A 23 -0.89 -19.18 -7.08
C CYS A 23 -0.60 -20.48 -6.30
N THR A 24 -1.25 -20.70 -5.16
CA THR A 24 -1.08 -21.91 -4.34
C THR A 24 -2.16 -22.97 -4.55
N SER A 25 -3.15 -22.68 -5.41
CA SER A 25 -4.23 -23.60 -5.74
C SER A 25 -3.80 -24.70 -6.73
N GLU A 26 -3.92 -25.96 -6.33
CA GLU A 26 -3.65 -27.12 -7.19
C GLU A 26 -4.55 -27.15 -8.44
N ALA A 27 -5.77 -26.61 -8.34
CA ALA A 27 -6.69 -26.48 -9.47
C ALA A 27 -6.20 -25.43 -10.48
N TRP A 28 -5.60 -24.33 -10.01
CA TRP A 28 -5.01 -23.29 -10.85
C TRP A 28 -3.80 -23.81 -11.65
N VAL A 29 -2.90 -24.56 -10.99
CA VAL A 29 -1.75 -25.21 -11.65
C VAL A 29 -2.22 -26.15 -12.77
N ARG A 30 -3.31 -26.90 -12.52
CA ARG A 30 -3.88 -27.83 -13.51
C ARG A 30 -4.52 -27.11 -14.70
N GLN A 31 -5.16 -25.96 -14.48
CA GLN A 31 -5.74 -25.14 -15.55
C GLN A 31 -4.67 -24.42 -16.38
N SER A 32 -3.61 -23.91 -15.75
CA SER A 32 -2.46 -23.31 -16.44
C SER A 32 -1.79 -24.32 -17.37
N ALA A 33 -1.51 -25.53 -16.89
CA ALA A 33 -0.91 -26.60 -17.70
C ALA A 33 -1.78 -27.00 -18.91
N GLN A 34 -3.11 -26.95 -18.77
CA GLN A 34 -4.05 -27.23 -19.89
C GLN A 34 -4.03 -26.13 -20.95
N LEU A 35 -3.95 -24.87 -20.54
CA LEU A 35 -3.86 -23.72 -21.46
C LEU A 35 -2.52 -23.69 -22.20
N GLU A 36 -1.42 -24.04 -21.54
CA GLU A 36 -0.10 -24.13 -22.16
C GLU A 36 -0.04 -25.23 -23.23
N THR A 37 -0.68 -26.37 -22.96
CA THR A 37 -0.78 -27.47 -23.93
C THR A 37 -1.60 -27.08 -25.17
N ALA A 38 -2.57 -26.17 -25.03
CA ALA A 38 -3.44 -25.73 -26.12
C ALA A 38 -2.81 -24.64 -27.02
N VAL A 39 -1.82 -23.88 -26.50
CA VAL A 39 -1.21 -22.74 -27.21
C VAL A 39 0.25 -23.01 -27.61
N GLU A 40 0.80 -24.19 -27.28
CA GLU A 40 2.22 -24.56 -27.49
C GLU A 40 3.19 -23.46 -26.99
N GLY A 41 2.88 -22.87 -25.84
CA GLY A 41 3.65 -21.76 -25.26
C GLY A 41 3.61 -21.78 -23.75
N GLN A 42 4.66 -21.27 -23.12
CA GLN A 42 4.79 -21.16 -21.67
C GLN A 42 4.06 -19.89 -21.21
N VAL A 43 2.86 -20.04 -20.65
CA VAL A 43 1.93 -18.94 -20.28
C VAL A 43 2.07 -18.57 -18.79
N GLU A 44 3.03 -19.19 -18.08
CA GLU A 44 3.32 -18.96 -16.65
C GLU A 44 3.40 -17.48 -16.23
N ALA A 45 3.75 -16.55 -17.13
CA ALA A 45 4.00 -15.15 -16.80
C ALA A 45 2.78 -14.20 -16.85
N GLY A 46 1.59 -14.64 -17.30
CA GLY A 46 0.46 -13.73 -17.56
C GLY A 46 -0.89 -14.15 -16.97
N THR A 47 -1.08 -15.44 -16.68
CA THR A 47 -2.36 -15.98 -16.19
C THR A 47 -2.81 -15.37 -14.85
N PRO A 48 -1.93 -15.16 -13.84
CA PRO A 48 -2.32 -14.48 -12.60
C PRO A 48 -2.74 -13.02 -12.82
N MET A 49 -2.33 -12.41 -13.94
CA MET A 49 -2.67 -11.04 -14.29
C MET A 49 -3.90 -10.94 -15.17
N GLN A 50 -4.62 -12.03 -15.49
CA GLN A 50 -5.82 -11.94 -16.34
C GLN A 50 -6.93 -11.10 -15.72
N ASP A 51 -7.13 -11.19 -14.40
CA ASP A 51 -8.12 -10.36 -13.70
C ASP A 51 -7.66 -8.91 -13.63
N TYR A 52 -6.34 -8.68 -13.47
CA TYR A 52 -5.75 -7.35 -13.57
C TYR A 52 -5.88 -6.76 -14.99
N ALA A 53 -5.63 -7.55 -16.03
CA ALA A 53 -5.77 -7.13 -17.43
C ALA A 53 -7.23 -6.81 -17.77
N ARG A 54 -8.18 -7.66 -17.34
CA ARG A 54 -9.62 -7.39 -17.49
C ARG A 54 -10.07 -6.16 -16.70
N PHE A 55 -9.53 -5.95 -15.49
CA PHE A 55 -9.76 -4.73 -14.72
C PHE A 55 -9.25 -3.50 -15.48
N VAL A 56 -8.03 -3.55 -16.02
CA VAL A 56 -7.41 -2.46 -16.79
C VAL A 56 -8.18 -2.16 -18.07
N ASP A 57 -8.60 -3.19 -18.81
CA ASP A 57 -9.40 -3.06 -20.03
C ASP A 57 -10.79 -2.46 -19.78
N GLY A 58 -11.32 -2.61 -18.56
CA GLY A 58 -12.59 -2.01 -18.12
C GLY A 58 -12.47 -0.56 -17.62
N LEU A 59 -11.27 0.01 -17.51
CA LEU A 59 -11.10 1.37 -16.97
C LEU A 59 -11.51 2.42 -18.00
N THR A 60 -12.47 3.27 -17.63
CA THR A 60 -12.73 4.50 -18.40
C THR A 60 -11.59 5.50 -18.22
N VAL A 61 -11.49 6.48 -19.13
CA VAL A 61 -10.51 7.57 -19.04
C VAL A 61 -10.59 8.28 -17.68
N GLU A 62 -11.80 8.45 -17.15
CA GLU A 62 -12.06 9.05 -15.83
C GLU A 62 -11.49 8.18 -14.69
N HIS A 63 -11.65 6.85 -14.75
CA HIS A 63 -11.05 5.95 -13.77
C HIS A 63 -9.52 6.00 -13.80
N VAL A 64 -8.91 6.06 -14.99
CA VAL A 64 -7.46 6.19 -15.14
C VAL A 64 -6.96 7.52 -14.56
N GLN A 65 -7.68 8.62 -14.82
CA GLN A 65 -7.36 9.93 -14.25
C GLN A 65 -7.47 9.93 -12.72
N HIS A 66 -8.52 9.30 -12.19
CA HIS A 66 -8.71 9.14 -10.75
C HIS A 66 -7.56 8.33 -10.12
N LEU A 67 -7.21 7.18 -10.70
CA LEU A 67 -6.08 6.35 -10.22
C LEU A 67 -4.76 7.12 -10.23
N ARG A 68 -4.45 7.83 -11.32
CA ARG A 68 -3.23 8.67 -11.40
C ARG A 68 -3.23 9.76 -10.34
N ARG A 69 -4.38 10.39 -10.08
CA ARG A 69 -4.53 11.40 -9.02
C ARG A 69 -4.25 10.78 -7.66
N THR A 70 -4.89 9.66 -7.34
CA THR A 70 -4.69 8.93 -6.07
C THR A 70 -3.23 8.51 -5.86
N MET A 71 -2.55 8.01 -6.90
CA MET A 71 -1.14 7.65 -6.82
C MET A 71 -0.24 8.86 -6.56
N ARG A 72 -0.49 10.00 -7.21
CA ARG A 72 0.27 11.24 -6.98
C ARG A 72 0.11 11.73 -5.54
N ILE A 73 -1.11 11.67 -5.01
CA ILE A 73 -1.40 12.04 -3.61
C ILE A 73 -0.60 11.16 -2.66
N GLN A 74 -0.71 9.84 -2.82
CA GLN A 74 0.01 8.89 -1.97
C GLN A 74 1.52 9.08 -2.05
N SER A 75 2.07 9.28 -3.24
CA SER A 75 3.50 9.54 -3.44
C SER A 75 3.96 10.78 -2.66
N LEU A 76 3.20 11.88 -2.73
CA LEU A 76 3.55 13.12 -2.06
C LEU A 76 3.47 12.97 -0.53
N LEU A 77 2.37 12.39 -0.05
CA LEU A 77 2.13 12.19 1.38
C LEU A 77 3.15 11.25 1.99
N PHE A 78 3.45 10.11 1.36
CA PHE A 78 4.40 9.14 1.90
C PHE A 78 5.84 9.66 1.90
N THR A 79 6.24 10.40 0.86
CA THR A 79 7.57 11.03 0.86
C THR A 79 7.70 12.05 1.99
N SER A 80 6.66 12.86 2.22
CA SER A 80 6.64 13.85 3.30
C SER A 80 6.59 13.17 4.67
N LEU A 81 5.79 12.13 4.82
CA LEU A 81 5.68 11.31 6.02
C LEU A 81 7.02 10.68 6.39
N GLN A 82 7.72 10.08 5.42
CA GLN A 82 9.01 9.44 5.65
C GLN A 82 10.01 10.43 6.23
N ARG A 83 10.12 11.63 5.63
CA ARG A 83 11.00 12.69 6.13
C ARG A 83 10.59 13.18 7.52
N TRP A 84 9.28 13.26 7.78
CA TRP A 84 8.77 13.72 9.07
C TRP A 84 9.05 12.71 10.19
N ILE A 85 8.77 11.42 9.97
CA ILE A 85 9.07 10.38 10.95
C ILE A 85 10.59 10.24 11.13
N ALA A 86 11.37 10.40 10.07
CA ALA A 86 12.83 10.38 10.18
C ALA A 86 13.34 11.49 11.12
N SER A 87 12.68 12.66 11.15
CA SER A 87 13.05 13.74 12.05
C SER A 87 12.73 13.46 13.53
N TRP A 88 11.98 12.40 13.85
CA TRP A 88 11.71 11.98 15.22
C TRP A 88 12.89 11.23 15.85
N ASN A 89 13.91 10.86 15.04
CA ASN A 89 15.13 10.20 15.49
C ASN A 89 14.88 8.88 16.26
N LEU A 90 13.94 8.07 15.78
CA LEU A 90 13.54 6.81 16.43
C LEU A 90 14.59 5.68 16.32
N GLY A 91 15.63 5.86 15.50
CA GLY A 91 16.65 4.83 15.26
C GLY A 91 16.03 3.53 14.78
N ALA A 92 16.25 2.45 15.54
CA ALA A 92 15.77 1.11 15.20
C ALA A 92 14.23 0.98 15.16
N GLY A 93 13.49 1.91 15.78
CA GLY A 93 12.02 1.94 15.73
C GLY A 93 11.44 2.61 14.48
N PHE A 94 12.28 3.13 13.57
CA PHE A 94 11.83 3.89 12.40
C PHE A 94 10.95 3.05 11.47
N GLU A 95 11.40 1.87 11.06
CA GLU A 95 10.72 1.08 10.02
C GLU A 95 9.33 0.59 10.45
N GLU A 96 9.18 0.06 11.67
CA GLU A 96 7.85 -0.38 12.13
C GLU A 96 6.90 0.81 12.30
N THR A 97 7.39 1.93 12.82
CA THR A 97 6.59 3.15 13.00
C THR A 97 6.16 3.73 11.65
N TYR A 98 7.07 3.80 10.68
CA TYR A 98 6.76 4.28 9.33
C TYR A 98 5.78 3.35 8.61
N THR A 99 5.92 2.04 8.79
CA THR A 99 5.01 1.04 8.21
C THR A 99 3.59 1.21 8.75
N LEU A 100 3.43 1.33 10.07
CA LEU A 100 2.12 1.58 10.68
C LEU A 100 1.54 2.92 10.18
N ALA A 101 2.33 3.99 10.16
CA ALA A 101 1.87 5.30 9.70
C ALA A 101 1.33 5.25 8.26
N ARG A 102 1.98 4.51 7.35
CA ARG A 102 1.49 4.31 5.98
C ARG A 102 0.15 3.58 5.94
N GLN A 103 -0.05 2.59 6.80
CA GLN A 103 -1.32 1.86 6.88
C GLN A 103 -2.46 2.76 7.35
N LEU A 104 -2.23 3.55 8.41
CA LEU A 104 -3.20 4.50 8.94
C LEU A 104 -3.59 5.55 7.88
N ILE A 105 -2.62 6.13 7.18
CA ILE A 105 -2.89 7.11 6.11
C ILE A 105 -3.68 6.49 4.97
N ARG A 106 -3.41 5.24 4.58
CA ARG A 106 -4.20 4.55 3.55
C ARG A 106 -5.64 4.35 3.99
N ALA A 107 -5.87 3.96 5.24
CA ALA A 107 -7.21 3.79 5.79
C ALA A 107 -7.97 5.13 5.79
N HIS A 108 -7.32 6.21 6.24
CA HIS A 108 -7.90 7.56 6.17
C HIS A 108 -8.20 8.00 4.73
N LEU A 109 -7.26 7.81 3.80
CA LEU A 109 -7.46 8.15 2.39
C LEU A 109 -8.64 7.41 1.74
N SER A 110 -8.90 6.16 2.15
CA SER A 110 -10.05 5.39 1.64
C SER A 110 -11.41 5.87 2.14
N GLN A 111 -11.42 6.67 3.22
CA GLN A 111 -12.64 7.22 3.83
C GLN A 111 -12.92 8.67 3.39
N ILE A 112 -11.96 9.33 2.74
CA ILE A 112 -12.15 10.70 2.25
C ILE A 112 -13.10 10.69 1.05
N ASP A 113 -14.21 11.42 1.19
CA ASP A 113 -15.23 11.54 0.15
C ASP A 113 -14.65 12.18 -1.13
N PRO A 114 -14.72 11.49 -2.29
CA PRO A 114 -14.26 12.04 -3.57
C PRO A 114 -15.06 13.26 -4.05
N ALA A 115 -16.24 13.55 -3.48
CA ALA A 115 -17.08 14.69 -3.85
C ALA A 115 -16.60 16.04 -3.28
N HIS A 116 -15.67 16.04 -2.31
CA HIS A 116 -15.10 17.27 -1.80
C HIS A 116 -13.83 17.67 -2.59
N PRO A 117 -13.75 18.90 -3.16
CA PRO A 117 -12.51 19.45 -3.69
C PRO A 117 -11.57 19.69 -2.50
N SER A 118 -10.88 18.63 -2.13
CA SER A 118 -10.12 18.54 -0.89
C SER A 118 -8.89 19.43 -1.00
N HIS A 119 -8.39 19.91 0.14
CA HIS A 119 -7.08 20.62 0.23
C HIS A 119 -5.94 19.87 -0.51
N ILE A 120 -6.11 18.56 -0.70
CA ILE A 120 -5.25 17.70 -1.50
C ILE A 120 -5.13 18.17 -2.96
N ASP A 121 -6.20 18.67 -3.57
CA ASP A 121 -6.16 19.15 -4.96
C ASP A 121 -5.34 20.42 -5.13
N ARG A 122 -5.40 21.31 -4.13
CA ARG A 122 -4.49 22.46 -4.06
C ARG A 122 -3.04 21.99 -3.95
N LEU A 123 -2.80 21.02 -3.08
CA LEU A 123 -1.47 20.42 -2.89
C LEU A 123 -0.92 19.78 -4.18
N LEU A 124 -1.79 19.16 -4.98
CA LEU A 124 -1.43 18.55 -6.26
C LEU A 124 -1.28 19.57 -7.39
N ALA A 125 -2.09 20.63 -7.42
CA ALA A 125 -2.01 21.69 -8.43
C ALA A 125 -0.68 22.46 -8.36
N GLU A 126 -0.11 22.59 -7.16
CA GLU A 126 1.19 23.22 -6.93
C GLU A 126 2.39 22.35 -7.38
N ASN A 127 2.17 21.09 -7.79
CA ASN A 127 3.22 20.16 -8.23
C ASN A 127 3.09 19.79 -9.72
N PRO A 128 3.48 20.68 -10.65
CA PRO A 128 3.28 20.48 -12.09
C PRO A 128 4.19 19.45 -12.74
N GLY A 129 5.21 18.90 -12.05
CA GLY A 129 5.99 17.76 -12.56
C GLY A 129 7.46 17.72 -12.15
N ALA A 130 8.03 16.52 -12.27
CA ALA A 130 9.44 16.05 -12.28
C ALA A 130 10.45 16.59 -11.25
N SER A 131 10.33 17.82 -10.80
CA SER A 131 11.09 18.42 -9.72
C SER A 131 10.44 17.99 -8.41
N GLY A 132 11.22 17.31 -7.56
CA GLY A 132 10.72 16.76 -6.30
C GLY A 132 10.00 17.76 -5.39
N ILE A 133 9.41 17.24 -4.31
CA ILE A 133 8.60 18.01 -3.35
C ILE A 133 9.39 19.18 -2.78
N THR A 134 8.85 20.40 -2.92
CA THR A 134 9.44 21.61 -2.34
C THR A 134 9.28 21.65 -0.81
N PRO A 135 10.10 22.40 -0.07
CA PRO A 135 9.95 22.53 1.38
C PRO A 135 8.56 23.03 1.82
N ALA A 136 7.98 23.97 1.08
CA ALA A 136 6.65 24.49 1.36
C ALA A 136 5.56 23.40 1.19
N GLN A 137 5.64 22.63 0.11
CA GLN A 137 4.74 21.49 -0.11
C GLN A 137 4.90 20.42 0.95
N GLN A 138 6.14 20.15 1.38
CA GLN A 138 6.40 19.21 2.46
C GLN A 138 5.74 19.67 3.77
N GLN A 139 5.83 20.96 4.11
CA GLN A 139 5.17 21.51 5.30
C GLN A 139 3.65 21.42 5.21
N GLN A 140 3.07 21.76 4.05
CA GLN A 140 1.63 21.63 3.85
C GLN A 140 1.16 20.17 3.94
N ALA A 141 1.93 19.23 3.37
CA ALA A 141 1.66 17.80 3.46
C ALA A 141 1.69 17.32 4.92
N ILE A 142 2.70 17.73 5.70
CA ILE A 142 2.78 17.41 7.13
C ILE A 142 1.59 18.01 7.89
N ALA A 143 1.20 19.25 7.58
CA ALA A 143 0.03 19.86 8.19
C ALA A 143 -1.25 19.05 7.90
N LEU A 144 -1.45 18.60 6.66
CA LEU A 144 -2.57 17.72 6.32
C LEU A 144 -2.51 16.38 7.07
N LEU A 145 -1.34 15.74 7.12
CA LEU A 145 -1.15 14.49 7.85
C LEU A 145 -1.50 14.66 9.34
N SER A 146 -1.07 15.76 9.96
CA SER A 146 -1.41 16.04 11.36
C SER A 146 -2.91 16.27 11.62
N GLN A 147 -3.66 16.71 10.60
CA GLN A 147 -5.11 16.89 10.69
C GLN A 147 -5.87 15.57 10.51
N TRP A 148 -5.34 14.64 9.72
CA TRP A 148 -5.98 13.34 9.48
C TRP A 148 -5.73 12.34 10.59
N LEU A 149 -4.52 12.36 11.17
CA LEU A 149 -4.17 11.48 12.27
C LEU A 149 -4.91 11.91 13.53
N THR A 150 -5.73 11.00 14.05
CA THR A 150 -6.47 11.14 15.30
C THR A 150 -5.54 10.96 16.50
N SER A 151 -6.00 11.33 17.70
CA SER A 151 -5.25 11.07 18.94
C SER A 151 -4.93 9.58 19.13
N ASP A 152 -5.83 8.69 18.72
CA ASP A 152 -5.63 7.24 18.79
C ASP A 152 -4.54 6.77 17.82
N ASP A 153 -4.50 7.34 16.61
CA ASP A 153 -3.43 7.07 15.65
C ASP A 153 -2.07 7.50 16.21
N TRP A 154 -2.01 8.67 16.83
CA TRP A 154 -0.80 9.18 17.49
C TRP A 154 -0.34 8.26 18.62
N GLN A 155 -1.28 7.78 19.44
CA GLN A 155 -0.96 6.84 20.51
C GLN A 155 -0.45 5.50 19.95
N ALA A 156 -1.08 4.97 18.89
CA ALA A 156 -0.64 3.73 18.25
C ALA A 156 0.78 3.84 17.69
N LEU A 157 1.12 4.98 17.06
CA LEU A 157 2.48 5.25 16.57
C LEU A 157 3.50 5.31 17.71
N ALA A 158 3.17 6.00 18.80
CA ALA A 158 4.05 6.10 19.96
C ALA A 158 4.30 4.72 20.61
N ASP A 159 3.24 3.92 20.75
CA ASP A 159 3.32 2.57 21.31
C ASP A 159 4.19 1.65 20.46
N VAL A 160 4.04 1.67 19.13
CA VAL A 160 4.87 0.86 18.22
C VAL A 160 6.33 1.30 18.27
N ALA A 161 6.58 2.61 18.24
CA ALA A 161 7.94 3.13 18.35
C ALA A 161 8.61 2.68 19.65
N ALA A 162 7.92 2.81 20.80
CA ALA A 162 8.43 2.41 22.10
C ALA A 162 8.70 0.90 22.18
N ARG A 163 7.76 0.07 21.71
CA ARG A 163 7.90 -1.39 21.70
C ARG A 163 9.04 -1.85 20.82
N SER A 164 9.21 -1.26 19.63
CA SER A 164 10.30 -1.63 18.73
C SER A 164 11.66 -1.31 19.34
N VAL A 165 11.84 -0.09 19.85
CA VAL A 165 13.10 0.32 20.49
C VAL A 165 13.41 -0.60 21.68
N SER A 166 12.42 -0.89 22.52
CA SER A 166 12.58 -1.82 23.64
C SER A 166 13.01 -3.22 23.19
N SER A 167 12.35 -3.78 22.18
CA SER A 167 12.67 -5.09 21.60
C SER A 167 14.09 -5.15 21.06
N HIS A 168 14.54 -4.10 20.34
CA HIS A 168 15.89 -4.02 19.82
C HIS A 168 16.96 -4.00 20.91
N VAL A 169 16.74 -3.23 22.00
CA VAL A 169 17.66 -3.19 23.15
C VAL A 169 17.76 -4.56 23.83
N LEU A 170 16.63 -5.25 24.03
CA LEU A 170 16.60 -6.57 24.65
C LEU A 170 17.33 -7.63 23.81
N LYS A 171 17.12 -7.61 22.49
CA LYS A 171 17.83 -8.50 21.56
C LYS A 171 19.33 -8.23 21.51
N ALA A 172 19.74 -6.96 21.53
CA ALA A 172 21.16 -6.60 21.57
C ALA A 172 21.85 -7.13 22.83
N LYS A 173 21.19 -7.07 24.00
CA LYS A 173 21.71 -7.66 25.25
C LYS A 173 21.86 -9.19 25.14
N GLN A 174 20.87 -9.87 24.55
CA GLN A 174 20.92 -11.33 24.35
C GLN A 174 22.05 -11.73 23.42
N ALA A 175 22.23 -11.03 22.30
CA ALA A 175 23.31 -11.28 21.35
C ALA A 175 24.72 -11.12 21.95
N VAL A 176 24.89 -10.25 22.97
CA VAL A 176 26.15 -10.11 23.72
C VAL A 176 26.35 -11.22 24.76
N SER A 177 25.26 -11.84 25.23
CA SER A 177 25.33 -12.93 26.22
C SER A 177 25.58 -14.31 25.59
N ASP A 178 25.31 -14.44 24.29
CA ASP A 178 25.51 -15.67 23.51
C ASP A 178 26.91 -15.74 22.83
N VAL A 179 27.79 -14.78 23.09
CA VAL A 179 29.20 -14.72 22.65
C VAL A 179 30.13 -14.96 23.84
#